data_AF-A0A257ASZ9-F1
#
_entry.id   AF-A0A257ASZ9-F1
#
_cell.length_a   1.000
_cell.length_b   1.000
_cell.length_c   1.000
_cell.angle_alpha   90.00
_cell.angle_beta   90.00
_cell.angle_gamma   90.00
#
_symmetry.space_group_name_H-M   'P 1'
#
loop_
_entity.id
_entity.type
_entity.pdbx_description
1 polymer ?
#
loop_
_entity_poly.entity_id
_entity_poly.type
_entity_poly.pdbx_seq_one_letter_code
_entity_poly.pdbx_strand_id
1 'polypeptide(L)'
;MNSIAQIDRYLIILIDTALAAAIILLLIRLVRYVRGRRARWEIEAKKSIRWSVMFDQLLREDGEAQAVTETFKKILDDLDQLIQLDLPESLTSLEALAKIGARLPEAMRRRLIELYKIYEPIRFGGINPSEREVEGFRKRIIELEKMYWTIMGESR
;
A
#
# COMPACT_ATOMS: atom_id res chain seq x y z
N MET A 1 39.07 26.01 33.78
CA MET A 1 38.34 26.19 32.50
C MET A 1 38.32 24.94 31.61
N ASN A 2 39.09 23.88 31.89
CA ASN A 2 39.09 22.65 31.06
C ASN A 2 37.99 21.63 31.41
N SER A 3 37.49 21.58 32.66
CA SER A 3 36.46 20.59 33.05
C SER A 3 35.08 20.87 32.45
N ILE A 4 34.68 22.15 32.31
CA ILE A 4 33.37 22.52 31.75
C ILE A 4 33.31 22.14 30.27
N ALA A 5 34.36 22.49 29.51
CA ALA A 5 34.48 22.14 28.10
C ALA A 5 34.58 20.62 27.83
N GLN A 6 35.08 19.83 28.80
CA GLN A 6 35.04 18.37 28.73
C GLN A 6 33.62 17.83 28.97
N ILE A 7 32.91 18.34 29.99
CA ILE A 7 31.54 17.92 30.30
C ILE A 7 30.60 18.18 29.11
N ASP A 8 30.74 19.33 28.45
CA ASP A 8 29.93 19.67 27.26
C ASP A 8 30.18 18.70 26.09
N ARG A 9 31.43 18.29 25.85
CA ARG A 9 31.74 17.29 24.81
C ARG A 9 31.16 15.92 25.14
N TYR A 10 31.26 15.49 26.39
CA TYR A 10 30.67 14.21 26.81
C TYR A 10 29.14 14.22 26.66
N LEU A 11 28.48 15.35 26.97
CA LEU A 11 27.04 15.53 26.78
C LEU A 11 26.63 15.41 25.31
N ILE A 12 27.34 16.08 24.40
CA ILE A 12 27.05 16.04 22.95
C ILE A 12 27.21 14.61 22.42
N ILE A 13 28.32 13.94 22.76
CA ILE A 13 28.56 12.55 22.32
C ILE A 13 27.45 11.61 22.82
N LEU A 14 26.99 11.80 24.05
CA LEU A 14 25.95 10.97 24.65
C LEU A 14 24.59 11.20 23.98
N ILE A 15 24.24 12.44 23.64
CA ILE A 15 23.03 12.79 22.89
C ILE A 15 23.06 12.18 21.49
N ASP A 16 24.16 12.36 20.75
CA ASP A 16 24.30 11.83 19.39
C ASP A 16 24.23 10.31 19.36
N THR A 17 24.83 9.65 20.35
CA THR A 17 24.80 8.19 20.48
C THR A 17 23.38 7.69 20.78
N ALA A 18 22.65 8.37 21.68
CA ALA A 18 21.26 8.04 21.98
C ALA A 18 20.34 8.26 20.76
N LEU A 19 20.54 9.34 20.02
CA LEU A 19 19.78 9.65 18.81
C LEU A 19 20.06 8.63 17.71
N ALA A 20 21.32 8.27 17.48
CA ALA A 20 21.70 7.25 16.52
C ALA A 20 21.10 5.89 16.88
N ALA A 21 21.13 5.50 18.16
CA ALA A 21 20.49 4.27 18.63
C ALA A 21 18.97 4.29 18.39
N ALA A 22 18.30 5.41 18.65
CA ALA A 22 16.87 5.56 18.39
C ALA A 22 16.54 5.45 16.88
N ILE A 23 17.33 6.08 16.02
CA ILE A 23 17.18 6.01 14.55
C ILE A 23 17.36 4.58 14.07
N ILE A 24 18.41 3.88 14.52
CA ILE A 24 18.66 2.48 14.16
C ILE A 24 17.50 1.58 14.60
N LEU A 25 16.95 1.81 15.80
CA LEU A 25 15.83 1.02 16.32
C LEU A 25 14.54 1.26 15.51
N LEU A 26 14.30 2.51 15.11
CA LEU A 26 13.19 2.86 14.20
C LEU A 26 13.38 2.26 12.80
N LEU A 27 14.60 2.29 12.25
CA LEU A 27 14.92 1.67 10.96
C LEU A 27 14.75 0.16 11.01
N ILE A 28 15.17 -0.52 12.09
CA ILE A 28 14.95 -1.95 12.28
C ILE A 28 13.45 -2.26 12.34
N ARG A 29 12.67 -1.46 13.07
CA ARG A 29 11.20 -1.60 13.11
C ARG A 29 10.58 -1.40 11.74
N LEU A 30 11.01 -0.37 11.01
CA LEU A 30 10.52 -0.08 9.66
C LEU A 30 10.85 -1.22 8.70
N VAL A 31 12.10 -1.72 8.71
CA VAL A 31 12.52 -2.85 7.88
C VAL A 31 11.74 -4.10 8.24
N ARG A 32 11.53 -4.41 9.53
CA ARG A 32 10.73 -5.57 9.98
C ARG A 32 9.26 -5.42 9.57
N TYR A 33 8.70 -4.23 9.64
CA TYR A 33 7.35 -3.93 9.19
C TYR A 33 7.20 -4.16 7.67
N VAL A 34 8.14 -3.66 6.88
CA VAL A 34 8.15 -3.83 5.42
C VAL A 34 8.43 -5.29 5.02
N ARG A 35 9.42 -5.96 5.62
CA ARG A 35 9.72 -7.39 5.36
C ARG A 35 8.60 -8.32 5.80
N GLY A 36 7.99 -8.06 6.95
CA GLY A 36 6.87 -8.84 7.46
C GLY A 36 5.64 -8.76 6.55
N ARG A 37 5.44 -7.62 5.88
CA ARG A 37 4.47 -7.52 4.79
C ARG A 37 4.91 -8.31 3.56
N ARG A 38 6.12 -8.08 3.02
CA ARG A 38 6.60 -8.77 1.81
C ARG A 38 6.54 -10.31 1.90
N ALA A 39 6.92 -10.88 3.04
CA ALA A 39 6.89 -12.33 3.27
C ALA A 39 5.46 -12.90 3.41
N ARG A 40 4.53 -12.15 4.02
CA ARG A 40 3.10 -12.54 4.01
C ARG A 40 2.53 -12.48 2.59
N TRP A 41 2.97 -11.49 1.80
CA TRP A 41 2.48 -11.25 0.44
C TRP A 41 2.97 -12.30 -0.56
N GLU A 42 4.20 -12.83 -0.42
CA GLU A 42 4.68 -13.97 -1.22
C GLU A 42 3.90 -15.27 -0.93
N ILE A 43 3.43 -15.46 0.30
CA ILE A 43 2.61 -16.62 0.68
C ILE A 43 1.17 -16.46 0.17
N GLU A 44 0.64 -15.23 0.16
CA GLU A 44 -0.67 -14.89 -0.41
C GLU A 44 -0.71 -14.98 -1.95
N ALA A 45 0.42 -14.82 -2.64
CA ALA A 45 0.51 -14.87 -4.11
C ALA A 45 0.14 -16.23 -4.72
N LYS A 46 0.08 -17.30 -3.91
CA LYS A 46 -0.44 -18.62 -4.31
C LYS A 46 -1.93 -18.81 -4.02
N LYS A 47 -2.59 -17.84 -3.36
CA LYS A 47 -4.03 -17.87 -3.11
C LYS A 47 -4.73 -17.01 -4.15
N SER A 48 -5.96 -17.41 -4.43
CA SER A 48 -6.83 -16.64 -5.29
C SER A 48 -7.04 -15.21 -4.80
N ILE A 49 -7.15 -14.28 -5.75
CA ILE A 49 -7.30 -12.85 -5.50
C ILE A 49 -8.52 -12.60 -4.61
N ARG A 50 -8.27 -12.04 -3.41
CA ARG A 50 -9.29 -11.64 -2.42
C ARG A 50 -8.95 -10.27 -1.80
N TRP A 51 -8.78 -9.26 -2.65
CA TRP A 51 -8.67 -7.85 -2.28
C TRP A 51 -9.72 -7.37 -1.26
N SER A 52 -10.98 -7.81 -1.32
CA SER A 52 -12.05 -7.41 -0.40
C SER A 52 -11.78 -7.89 1.03
N VAL A 53 -11.31 -9.13 1.17
CA VAL A 53 -10.92 -9.71 2.48
C VAL A 53 -9.70 -8.99 3.03
N MET A 54 -8.70 -8.73 2.18
CA MET A 54 -7.52 -7.97 2.56
C MET A 54 -7.89 -6.54 2.99
N PHE A 55 -8.78 -5.87 2.26
CA PHE A 55 -9.27 -4.53 2.62
C PHE A 55 -9.93 -4.53 3.99
N ASP A 56 -10.82 -5.49 4.27
CA ASP A 56 -11.50 -5.61 5.56
C ASP A 56 -10.52 -5.87 6.71
N GLN A 57 -9.45 -6.62 6.46
CA GLN A 57 -8.40 -6.85 7.44
C GLN A 57 -7.59 -5.57 7.72
N LEU A 58 -7.12 -4.91 6.67
CA LEU A 58 -6.38 -3.65 6.80
C LEU A 58 -7.20 -2.56 7.48
N LEU A 59 -8.51 -2.52 7.19
CA LEU A 59 -9.43 -1.56 7.82
C LEU A 59 -9.48 -1.73 9.35
N ARG A 60 -9.37 -2.96 9.85
CA ARG A 60 -9.37 -3.27 11.29
C ARG A 60 -8.02 -3.03 11.95
N GLU A 61 -6.92 -3.27 11.24
CA GLU A 61 -5.56 -3.27 11.79
C GLU A 61 -4.85 -1.92 11.69
N ASP A 62 -4.95 -1.26 10.53
CA ASP A 62 -4.10 -0.11 10.16
C ASP A 62 -4.90 1.19 9.94
N GLY A 63 -6.23 1.11 9.92
CA GLY A 63 -7.13 2.25 9.72
C GLY A 63 -7.46 2.55 8.24
N GLU A 64 -8.41 3.45 8.03
CA GLU A 64 -9.12 3.61 6.76
C GLU A 64 -8.21 4.10 5.62
N ALA A 65 -7.42 5.15 5.86
CA ALA A 65 -6.51 5.72 4.87
C ALA A 65 -5.46 4.71 4.41
N GLN A 66 -4.92 3.93 5.36
CA GLN A 66 -3.92 2.92 5.07
C GLN A 66 -4.53 1.74 4.32
N ALA A 67 -5.73 1.29 4.71
CA ALA A 67 -6.46 0.25 4.01
C ALA A 67 -6.74 0.58 2.54
N VAL A 68 -7.17 1.81 2.25
CA VAL A 68 -7.40 2.27 0.88
C VAL A 68 -6.09 2.31 0.09
N THR A 69 -5.05 2.90 0.68
CA THR A 69 -3.75 3.11 0.02
C THR A 69 -3.09 1.79 -0.37
N GLU A 70 -3.03 0.85 0.58
CA GLU A 70 -2.37 -0.44 0.40
C GLU A 70 -3.18 -1.36 -0.52
N THR A 71 -4.51 -1.36 -0.38
CA THR A 71 -5.35 -2.17 -1.25
C THR A 71 -5.28 -1.71 -2.70
N PHE A 72 -5.31 -0.41 -2.96
CA PHE A 72 -5.22 0.09 -4.33
C PHE A 72 -3.89 -0.29 -5.01
N LYS A 73 -2.77 -0.17 -4.28
CA LYS A 73 -1.46 -0.58 -4.80
C LYS A 73 -1.44 -2.06 -5.15
N LYS A 74 -1.93 -2.91 -4.23
CA LYS A 74 -1.97 -4.36 -4.46
C LYS A 74 -2.85 -4.74 -5.64
N ILE A 75 -3.98 -4.06 -5.85
CA ILE A 75 -4.81 -4.25 -7.04
C ILE A 75 -4.03 -3.98 -8.32
N LEU A 76 -3.25 -2.89 -8.37
CA LEU A 76 -2.42 -2.59 -9.54
C LEU A 76 -1.33 -3.65 -9.74
N ASP A 77 -0.64 -4.07 -8.67
CA ASP A 77 0.42 -5.07 -8.75
C ASP A 77 -0.12 -6.43 -9.26
N ASP A 78 -1.26 -6.87 -8.71
CA ASP A 78 -1.88 -8.15 -9.12
C ASP A 78 -2.39 -8.09 -10.57
N LEU A 79 -2.94 -6.95 -10.99
CA LEU A 79 -3.38 -6.77 -12.36
C LEU A 79 -2.21 -6.67 -13.34
N ASP A 80 -1.09 -6.04 -12.95
CA ASP A 80 0.15 -5.99 -13.73
C ASP A 80 0.70 -7.40 -14.00
N GLN A 81 0.74 -8.23 -12.95
CA GLN A 81 1.15 -9.63 -13.05
C GLN A 81 0.20 -10.45 -13.94
N LEU A 82 -1.11 -10.23 -13.83
CA LEU A 82 -2.12 -10.92 -14.66
C LEU A 82 -1.88 -10.68 -16.15
N ILE A 83 -1.66 -9.42 -16.54
CA ILE A 83 -1.50 -9.03 -17.94
C ILE A 83 -0.04 -9.08 -18.42
N GLN A 84 0.89 -9.47 -17.55
CA GLN A 84 2.31 -9.65 -17.83
C GLN A 84 2.94 -8.40 -18.48
N LEU A 85 2.61 -7.21 -17.97
CA LEU A 85 3.22 -5.96 -18.44
C LEU A 85 4.59 -5.69 -17.81
N ASP A 86 4.92 -6.34 -16.68
CA ASP A 86 6.17 -6.20 -15.91
C ASP A 86 6.55 -4.73 -15.72
N LEU A 87 5.63 -3.96 -15.16
CA LEU A 87 5.81 -2.52 -15.04
C LEU A 87 6.93 -2.18 -14.04
N PRO A 88 7.78 -1.18 -14.34
CA PRO A 88 8.82 -0.76 -13.42
C PRO A 88 8.24 -0.13 -12.15
N GLU A 89 8.79 -0.48 -10.98
CA GLU A 89 8.38 0.03 -9.66
C GLU A 89 8.45 1.56 -9.53
N SER A 90 9.18 2.24 -10.42
CA SER A 90 9.32 3.70 -10.43
C SER A 90 8.07 4.45 -10.90
N LEU A 91 7.08 3.76 -11.48
CA LEU A 91 5.87 4.41 -11.99
C LEU A 91 4.98 4.90 -10.86
N THR A 92 4.37 6.06 -11.09
CA THR A 92 3.28 6.53 -10.26
C THR A 92 2.05 5.64 -10.43
N SER A 93 1.15 5.64 -9.43
CA SER A 93 -0.07 4.83 -9.52
C SER A 93 -1.00 5.26 -10.65
N LEU A 94 -0.93 6.53 -11.07
CA LEU A 94 -1.66 7.04 -12.24
C LEU A 94 -1.09 6.48 -13.55
N GLU A 95 0.24 6.48 -13.69
CA GLU A 95 0.91 5.93 -14.87
C GLU A 95 0.71 4.41 -14.98
N ALA A 96 0.81 3.70 -13.85
CA ALA A 96 0.51 2.27 -13.78
C ALA A 96 -0.95 2.01 -14.16
N LEU A 97 -1.91 2.77 -13.61
CA LEU A 97 -3.32 2.69 -13.97
C LEU A 97 -3.55 2.92 -15.47
N ALA A 98 -2.90 3.92 -16.07
CA ALA A 98 -3.06 4.22 -17.49
C ALA A 98 -2.57 3.06 -18.37
N LYS A 99 -1.43 2.46 -18.03
CA LYS A 99 -0.86 1.33 -18.78
C LYS A 99 -1.66 0.04 -18.60
N ILE A 100 -2.01 -0.30 -17.35
CA ILE A 100 -2.84 -1.47 -17.02
C ILE A 100 -4.23 -1.31 -17.65
N GLY A 101 -4.86 -0.15 -17.45
CA GLY A 101 -6.19 0.17 -17.95
C GLY A 101 -6.33 0.11 -19.47
N ALA A 102 -5.25 0.34 -20.23
CA ALA A 102 -5.25 0.21 -21.69
C ALA A 102 -5.37 -1.25 -22.18
N ARG A 103 -5.07 -2.23 -21.31
CA ARG A 103 -5.13 -3.67 -21.62
C ARG A 103 -6.36 -4.35 -21.04
N LEU A 104 -7.11 -3.68 -20.17
CA LEU A 104 -8.27 -4.25 -19.49
C LEU A 104 -9.58 -3.93 -20.23
N PRO A 105 -10.62 -4.77 -20.05
CA PRO A 105 -11.97 -4.45 -20.49
C PRO A 105 -12.45 -3.11 -19.93
N GLU A 106 -13.25 -2.39 -20.72
CA GLU A 106 -13.74 -1.04 -20.37
C GLU A 106 -14.45 -0.97 -19.02
N ALA A 107 -15.17 -2.02 -18.65
CA ALA A 107 -15.85 -2.12 -17.36
C ALA A 107 -14.85 -2.13 -16.19
N MET A 108 -13.79 -2.93 -16.27
CA MET A 108 -12.74 -2.98 -15.24
C MET A 108 -11.95 -1.68 -15.17
N ARG A 109 -11.61 -1.11 -16.34
CA ARG A 109 -10.93 0.18 -16.41
C ARG A 109 -11.72 1.28 -15.69
N ARG A 110 -13.03 1.35 -15.91
CA ARG A 110 -13.91 2.30 -15.21
C ARG A 110 -13.88 2.08 -13.70
N ARG A 111 -13.95 0.84 -13.22
CA ARG A 111 -13.87 0.53 -11.78
C ARG A 111 -12.53 0.94 -11.17
N LEU A 112 -11.43 0.70 -11.87
CA LEU A 112 -10.10 1.14 -11.41
C LEU A 112 -9.99 2.66 -11.32
N ILE A 113 -10.52 3.39 -12.29
CA ILE A 113 -10.56 4.86 -12.26
C ILE A 113 -11.38 5.35 -11.06
N GLU A 114 -12.51 4.70 -10.75
CA GLU A 114 -13.32 5.08 -9.59
C GLU A 114 -12.60 4.80 -8.26
N LEU A 115 -11.87 3.70 -8.16
CA LEU A 115 -11.00 3.42 -7.00
C LEU A 115 -9.89 4.47 -6.87
N TYR A 116 -9.26 4.83 -8.00
CA TYR A 116 -8.20 5.84 -8.04
C TYR A 116 -8.66 7.20 -7.51
N LYS A 117 -9.88 7.62 -7.85
CA LYS A 117 -10.46 8.90 -7.37
C LYS A 117 -10.57 9.00 -5.85
N ILE A 118 -10.73 7.87 -5.16
CA ILE A 118 -10.76 7.82 -3.69
C ILE A 118 -9.33 7.74 -3.14
N TYR A 119 -8.47 6.96 -3.80
CA TYR A 119 -7.07 6.77 -3.42
C TYR A 119 -6.22 8.06 -3.51
N GLU A 120 -6.36 8.84 -4.57
CA GLU A 120 -5.47 9.96 -4.88
C GLU A 120 -5.48 11.05 -3.79
N PRO A 121 -6.63 11.54 -3.30
CA PRO A 121 -6.68 12.53 -2.22
C PRO A 121 -6.07 12.02 -0.91
N ILE A 122 -6.19 10.73 -0.62
CA ILE A 122 -5.66 10.12 0.61
C ILE A 122 -4.13 10.06 0.53
N ARG A 123 -3.59 9.61 -0.61
CA ARG A 123 -2.15 9.48 -0.83
C ARG A 123 -1.42 10.83 -0.74
N PHE A 124 -1.95 11.86 -1.41
CA PHE A 124 -1.24 13.14 -1.54
C PHE A 124 -1.69 14.19 -0.52
N GLY A 125 -2.94 14.14 -0.07
CA GLY A 125 -3.51 15.11 0.86
C GLY A 125 -3.45 14.69 2.33
N GLY A 126 -3.14 13.42 2.63
CA GLY A 126 -3.21 12.89 3.99
C GLY A 126 -4.62 12.97 4.59
N ILE A 127 -5.63 13.08 3.74
CA ILE A 127 -7.03 13.20 4.12
C ILE A 127 -7.54 11.81 4.48
N ASN A 128 -8.12 11.64 5.66
CA ASN A 128 -8.82 10.41 5.97
C ASN A 128 -10.10 10.32 5.11
N PRO A 129 -10.35 9.17 4.47
CA PRO A 129 -11.59 8.98 3.72
C PRO A 129 -12.80 9.05 4.66
N SER A 130 -13.91 9.54 4.14
CA SER A 130 -15.20 9.44 4.83
C SER A 130 -15.72 8.00 4.82
N GLU A 131 -16.60 7.67 5.76
CA GLU A 131 -17.26 6.34 5.81
C GLU A 131 -17.95 5.97 4.48
N ARG A 132 -18.53 6.97 3.79
CA ARG A 132 -19.13 6.78 2.46
C ARG A 132 -18.09 6.43 1.38
N GLU A 133 -16.91 7.01 1.46
CA GLU A 133 -15.80 6.70 0.55
C GLU A 133 -15.23 5.32 0.85
N VAL A 134 -15.08 4.94 2.12
CA VAL A 134 -14.65 3.60 2.54
C VAL A 134 -15.62 2.54 2.01
N GLU A 135 -16.91 2.69 2.25
CA GLU A 135 -17.92 1.74 1.74
C GLU A 135 -17.99 1.75 0.20
N GLY A 136 -17.89 2.93 -0.41
CA GLY A 136 -17.82 3.08 -1.85
C GLY A 136 -16.61 2.40 -2.48
N PHE A 137 -15.46 2.44 -1.82
CA PHE A 137 -14.23 1.77 -2.22
C PHE A 137 -14.37 0.26 -2.08
N ARG A 138 -14.86 -0.22 -0.93
CA ARG A 138 -15.13 -1.64 -0.65
C ARG A 138 -16.04 -2.27 -1.71
N LYS A 139 -17.16 -1.64 -2.03
CA LYS A 139 -18.10 -2.12 -3.05
C LYS A 139 -17.43 -2.28 -4.42
N ARG A 140 -16.59 -1.32 -4.81
CA ARG A 140 -15.88 -1.34 -6.10
C ARG A 140 -14.81 -2.41 -6.16
N ILE A 141 -14.12 -2.68 -5.05
CA ILE A 141 -13.19 -3.81 -4.94
C ILE A 141 -13.94 -5.11 -5.20
N ILE A 142 -15.07 -5.34 -4.52
CA ILE A 142 -15.87 -6.57 -4.69
C ILE A 142 -16.32 -6.75 -6.13
N GLU A 143 -16.75 -5.67 -6.80
CA GLU A 143 -17.14 -5.72 -8.20
C GLU A 143 -15.94 -6.01 -9.12
N LEU A 144 -14.79 -5.39 -8.87
CA LEU A 144 -13.57 -5.62 -9.65
C LEU A 144 -13.06 -7.06 -9.49
N GLU A 145 -13.10 -7.60 -8.27
CA GLU A 145 -12.81 -9.02 -8.02
C GLU A 145 -13.71 -9.91 -8.87
N LYS A 146 -15.03 -9.72 -8.83
CA LYS A 146 -15.97 -10.53 -9.62
C LYS A 146 -15.63 -10.50 -11.11
N MET A 147 -15.28 -9.32 -11.64
CA MET A 147 -14.85 -9.18 -13.04
C MET A 147 -13.56 -9.96 -13.31
N TYR A 148 -12.58 -9.89 -12.41
CA TYR A 148 -11.34 -10.65 -12.51
C TYR A 148 -11.61 -12.17 -12.56
N TRP A 149 -12.42 -12.68 -11.63
CA TRP A 149 -12.81 -14.09 -11.58
C TRP A 149 -13.50 -14.56 -12.86
N THR A 150 -14.37 -13.71 -13.41
CA THR A 150 -15.05 -13.99 -14.69
C THR A 150 -14.06 -14.14 -15.85
N ILE A 151 -13.02 -13.30 -15.91
CA ILE A 151 -11.99 -13.35 -16.95
C ILE A 151 -11.11 -14.60 -16.82
N MET A 152 -10.82 -15.01 -15.58
CA MET A 152 -10.02 -16.21 -15.30
C MET A 152 -10.77 -17.53 -15.54
N GLY A 153 -12.07 -17.48 -15.88
CA GLY A 153 -12.89 -18.69 -16.07
C GLY A 153 -13.19 -19.43 -14.77
N GLU A 154 -12.90 -18.83 -13.62
CA GLU A 154 -13.14 -19.38 -12.30
C GLU A 154 -14.50 -18.86 -11.80
N SER A 155 -15.57 -19.60 -12.10
CA SER A 155 -16.87 -19.39 -11.45
C SER A 155 -16.79 -19.91 -10.02
N ARG A 156 -17.02 -19.02 -9.04
CA ARG A 156 -17.30 -19.41 -7.66
C ARG A 156 -18.68 -20.04 -7.53
#